data_AF-A0A2I2G9W7-F1
#
_entry.id   AF-A0A2I2G9W7-F1
#
_cell.length_a   1.000
_cell.length_b   1.000
_cell.length_c   1.000
_cell.angle_alpha   90.00
_cell.angle_beta   90.00
_cell.angle_gamma   90.00
#
_symmetry.space_group_name_H-M   'P 1'
#
loop_
_entity.id
_entity.type
_entity.pdbx_description
1 polymer ?
#
loop_
_entity_poly.entity_id
_entity_poly.type
_entity_poly.pdbx_seq_one_letter_code
_entity_poly.pdbx_strand_id
1 'polypeptide(L)'
;MEDDIVRRDSVHAIVNALSDPHYAALRALILHLNRVQHRSQRNQMTASNLALIFGPTLTGVGAHNLADVGWQVRLVETLLLNATDIFDED
;
A
#
# COMPACT_ATOMS: atom_id res chain seq x y z
N MET A 1 -3.96 18.06 -2.36
CA MET A 1 -4.16 18.04 -0.89
C MET A 1 -5.52 17.47 -0.53
N GLU A 2 -6.64 18.04 -0.99
CA GLU A 2 -7.98 17.46 -0.75
C GLU A 2 -8.14 16.06 -1.36
N ASP A 3 -7.71 15.88 -2.62
CA ASP A 3 -7.76 14.58 -3.31
C ASP A 3 -6.95 13.47 -2.61
N ASP A 4 -5.84 13.81 -1.97
CA ASP A 4 -4.99 12.82 -1.29
C ASP A 4 -5.62 12.33 0.01
N ILE A 5 -6.30 13.22 0.73
CA ILE A 5 -7.06 12.89 1.95
C ILE A 5 -8.24 12.00 1.57
N VAL A 6 -9.03 12.40 0.57
CA VAL A 6 -10.18 11.61 0.08
C VAL A 6 -9.74 10.22 -0.38
N ARG A 7 -8.60 10.13 -1.08
CA ARG A 7 -8.03 8.85 -1.50
C ARG A 7 -7.63 8.00 -0.30
N ARG A 8 -6.92 8.56 0.69
CA ARG A 8 -6.53 7.83 1.90
C ARG A 8 -7.76 7.30 2.63
N ASP A 9 -8.78 8.14 2.82
CA ASP A 9 -9.99 7.77 3.56
C ASP A 9 -10.77 6.67 2.81
N SER A 10 -10.83 6.76 1.48
CA SER A 10 -11.42 5.70 0.65
C SER A 10 -10.65 4.38 0.75
N VAL A 11 -9.32 4.44 0.72
CA VAL A 11 -8.45 3.26 0.89
C VAL A 11 -8.64 2.65 2.28
N HIS A 12 -8.69 3.47 3.34
CA HIS A 12 -8.92 3.02 4.70
C HIS A 12 -10.28 2.31 4.84
N ALA A 13 -11.35 2.86 4.26
CA ALA A 13 -12.66 2.23 4.26
C ALA A 13 -12.66 0.85 3.55
N ILE A 14 -11.98 0.74 2.40
CA ILE A 14 -11.86 -0.51 1.65
C ILE A 14 -11.04 -1.55 2.43
N VAL A 15 -9.92 -1.14 3.01
CA VAL A 15 -9.05 -2.01 3.79
C VAL A 15 -9.81 -2.59 4.99
N ASN A 16 -10.57 -1.78 5.72
CA ASN A 16 -11.39 -2.24 6.85
C ASN A 16 -12.59 -3.11 6.44
N ALA A 17 -12.97 -3.12 5.16
CA ALA A 17 -14.01 -3.99 4.63
C ALA A 17 -13.48 -5.37 4.17
N LEU A 18 -12.16 -5.59 4.21
CA LEU A 18 -11.57 -6.90 3.92
C LEU A 18 -11.96 -7.92 4.99
N SER A 19 -12.02 -9.20 4.60
CA SER A 19 -12.16 -10.28 5.58
C SER A 19 -10.95 -10.31 6.52
N ASP A 20 -11.16 -10.69 7.77
CA ASP A 20 -10.12 -10.78 8.81
C ASP A 20 -8.78 -11.38 8.34
N PRO A 21 -8.73 -12.53 7.64
CA PRO A 21 -7.45 -13.08 7.18
C PRO A 21 -6.75 -12.19 6.14
N HIS A 22 -7.51 -11.55 5.24
CA HIS A 22 -6.94 -10.63 4.24
C HIS A 22 -6.48 -9.32 4.88
N TYR A 23 -7.25 -8.75 5.80
CA TYR A 23 -6.87 -7.57 6.56
C TYR A 23 -5.58 -7.81 7.35
N ALA A 24 -5.52 -8.91 8.12
CA ALA A 24 -4.36 -9.23 8.96
C ALA A 24 -3.09 -9.43 8.13
N ALA A 25 -3.18 -10.15 6.99
CA ALA A 25 -2.06 -10.35 6.09
C ALA A 25 -1.58 -9.03 5.47
N LEU A 26 -2.52 -8.20 5.00
CA LEU A 26 -2.18 -6.90 4.40
C LEU A 26 -1.56 -5.97 5.44
N ARG A 27 -2.12 -5.88 6.65
CA ARG A 27 -1.58 -5.08 7.76
C ARG A 27 -0.15 -5.49 8.09
N ALA A 28 0.08 -6.77 8.33
CA ALA A 28 1.41 -7.28 8.69
C ALA A 28 2.45 -6.96 7.61
N LEU A 29 2.08 -7.12 6.34
CA LEU A 29 2.95 -6.82 5.20
C LEU A 29 3.22 -5.32 5.06
N ILE A 30 2.19 -4.48 5.03
CA ILE A 30 2.34 -3.03 4.82
C ILE A 30 3.14 -2.39 5.97
N LEU A 31 2.89 -2.78 7.23
CA LEU A 31 3.68 -2.30 8.37
C LEU A 31 5.14 -2.76 8.28
N HIS A 32 5.40 -3.98 7.79
CA HIS A 32 6.77 -4.43 7.56
C HIS A 32 7.46 -3.62 6.46
N LEU A 33 6.81 -3.43 5.32
CA LEU A 33 7.35 -2.65 4.20
C LEU A 33 7.52 -1.17 4.56
N ASN A 34 6.67 -0.62 5.41
CA ASN A 34 6.83 0.71 5.98
C ASN A 34 8.17 0.82 6.76
N ARG A 35 8.49 -0.16 7.62
CA ARG A 35 9.81 -0.21 8.28
C ARG A 35 10.98 -0.36 7.30
N VAL A 36 10.79 -1.06 6.18
CA VAL A 36 11.80 -1.19 5.13
C VAL A 36 12.08 0.17 4.47
N GLN A 37 11.05 0.93 4.10
CA GLN A 37 11.26 2.25 3.47
C GLN A 37 11.87 3.30 4.40
N HIS A 38 11.64 3.21 5.71
CA HIS A 38 12.31 4.08 6.67
C HIS A 38 13.84 3.86 6.69
N ARG A 39 14.33 2.74 6.14
CA ARG A 39 15.76 2.44 5.94
C ARG A 39 16.23 2.69 4.50
N SER A 40 15.45 3.43 3.71
CA SER A 40 15.73 3.73 2.28
C SER A 40 17.10 4.34 2.03
N GLN A 41 17.64 5.14 2.96
CA GLN A 41 19.01 5.67 2.84
C GLN A 41 20.08 4.57 2.71
N ARG A 42 19.84 3.39 3.30
CA ARG A 42 20.77 2.25 3.26
C ARG A 42 20.38 1.19 2.24
N ASN A 43 19.09 0.82 2.17
CA ASN A 43 18.63 -0.27 1.29
C ASN A 43 18.14 0.20 -0.09
N GLN A 44 18.06 1.52 -0.31
CA GLN A 44 17.61 2.16 -1.56
C GLN A 44 16.15 1.82 -1.96
N MET A 45 15.36 1.31 -1.02
CA MET A 45 13.95 0.96 -1.24
C MET A 45 13.03 2.07 -0.70
N THR A 46 12.64 3.01 -1.55
CA THR A 46 11.60 4.01 -1.25
C THR A 46 10.20 3.40 -1.28
N ALA A 47 9.18 4.12 -0.79
CA ALA A 47 7.78 3.73 -0.95
C ALA A 47 7.43 3.43 -2.43
N SER A 48 7.88 4.27 -3.35
CA SER A 48 7.64 4.10 -4.79
C SER A 48 8.30 2.84 -5.33
N ASN A 49 9.54 2.53 -4.94
CA ASN A 49 10.23 1.30 -5.37
C ASN A 49 9.51 0.05 -4.86
N LEU A 50 9.08 0.07 -3.60
CA LEU A 50 8.31 -1.03 -3.01
C LEU A 50 6.93 -1.17 -3.69
N ALA A 51 6.25 -0.06 -3.95
CA ALA A 51 4.95 -0.06 -4.60
C ALA A 51 5.00 -0.59 -6.04
N LEU A 52 6.07 -0.32 -6.78
CA LEU A 52 6.27 -0.87 -8.12
C LEU A 52 6.34 -2.41 -8.12
N ILE A 53 6.98 -3.00 -7.11
CA ILE A 53 7.16 -4.45 -6.98
C ILE A 53 5.91 -5.11 -6.41
N PHE A 54 5.35 -4.52 -5.34
CA PHE A 54 4.23 -5.12 -4.61
C PHE A 54 2.85 -4.77 -5.19
N GLY A 55 2.73 -3.73 -6.02
CA GLY A 55 1.49 -3.32 -6.69
C GLY A 55 0.78 -4.47 -7.42
N PRO A 56 1.45 -5.12 -8.40
CA PRO A 56 0.85 -6.26 -9.11
C PRO A 56 0.64 -7.48 -8.20
N THR A 57 1.56 -7.70 -7.26
CA THR A 57 1.53 -8.87 -6.36
C THR A 57 0.34 -8.81 -5.40
N LEU A 58 0.00 -7.63 -4.87
CA LEU A 58 -1.06 -7.48 -3.87
C LEU A 58 -2.45 -7.35 -4.45
N THR A 59 -2.58 -6.82 -5.65
CA THR A 59 -3.89 -6.65 -6.29
C THR A 59 -4.34 -7.89 -7.06
N GLY A 60 -3.42 -8.83 -7.37
CA GLY A 60 -3.73 -10.08 -8.07
C GLY A 60 -4.21 -9.88 -9.52
N VAL A 61 -4.26 -8.64 -10.00
CA VAL A 61 -4.66 -8.31 -11.35
C VAL A 61 -3.44 -8.46 -12.23
N GLY A 62 -3.42 -9.51 -13.06
CA GLY A 62 -2.45 -9.63 -14.15
C GLY A 62 -2.42 -8.32 -14.95
N ALA A 63 -1.23 -7.87 -15.35
CA ALA A 63 -1.02 -6.61 -16.07
C ALA A 63 -1.63 -6.64 -17.49
N HIS A 64 -2.95 -6.74 -17.58
CA HIS A 64 -3.69 -6.76 -18.84
C HIS A 64 -3.74 -5.37 -19.48
N ASN A 65 -3.63 -4.30 -18.68
CA ASN A 65 -3.55 -2.93 -19.13
C ASN A 65 -2.54 -2.11 -18.31
N LEU A 66 -1.76 -1.25 -18.97
CA LEU A 66 -0.77 -0.37 -18.34
C LEU A 66 -1.40 0.66 -17.39
N ALA A 67 -2.62 1.11 -17.69
CA ALA A 67 -3.35 2.00 -16.81
C ALA A 67 -3.63 1.35 -15.44
N ASP A 68 -4.00 0.07 -15.45
CA ASP A 68 -4.29 -0.69 -14.23
C ASP A 68 -3.03 -0.84 -13.38
N VAL A 69 -1.88 -1.10 -14.00
CA VAL A 69 -0.58 -1.14 -13.30
C VAL A 69 -0.30 0.18 -12.60
N GLY A 70 -0.54 1.31 -13.26
CA GLY A 70 -0.39 2.63 -12.63
C GLY A 70 -1.25 2.81 -11.38
N TRP A 71 -2.51 2.37 -11.43
CA TRP A 71 -3.41 2.42 -10.28
C TRP A 71 -3.01 1.47 -9.14
N GLN A 72 -2.55 0.27 -9.47
CA GLN A 72 -2.07 -0.70 -8.48
C GLN A 72 -0.85 -0.17 -7.72
N VAL A 73 0.12 0.39 -8.44
CA VAL A 73 1.31 1.01 -7.84
C VAL A 73 0.88 2.17 -6.95
N ARG A 74 -0.01 3.05 -7.44
CA ARG A 74 -0.49 4.19 -6.65
C ARG A 74 -1.23 3.75 -5.40
N LEU A 75 -2.04 2.68 -5.45
CA LEU A 75 -2.72 2.11 -4.30
C LEU A 75 -1.73 1.68 -3.22
N VAL A 76 -0.74 0.85 -3.60
CA VAL A 76 0.27 0.35 -2.65
C VAL A 76 1.14 1.47 -2.09
N GLU A 77 1.49 2.47 -2.90
CA GLU A 77 2.21 3.65 -2.42
C GLU A 77 1.38 4.44 -1.40
N THR A 78 0.06 4.57 -1.61
CA THR A 78 -0.85 5.17 -0.62
C THR A 78 -0.79 4.43 0.71
N LEU A 79 -0.88 3.10 0.67
CA LEU A 79 -0.84 2.25 1.85
C LEU A 79 0.48 2.40 2.61
N LEU A 80 1.61 2.46 1.90
CA LEU A 80 2.94 2.60 2.52
C LEU A 80 3.15 3.96 3.16
N LEU A 81 2.72 5.05 2.49
CA LEU A 81 2.90 6.42 2.98
C LEU A 81 1.97 6.77 4.14
N ASN A 82 0.85 6.08 4.28
CA ASN A 82 -0.16 6.31 5.32
C ASN A 82 -0.35 5.07 6.21
N ALA A 83 0.67 4.23 6.33
CA ALA A 83 0.54 2.91 6.95
C ALA A 83 0.00 2.98 8.40
N THR A 84 0.50 3.91 9.20
CA THR A 84 0.10 4.11 10.60
C THR A 84 -1.26 4.79 10.76
N ASP A 85 -1.71 5.53 9.74
CA ASP A 85 -3.05 6.14 9.73
C ASP A 85 -4.11 5.14 9.30
N ILE A 86 -3.73 4.19 8.43
CA ILE A 86 -4.65 3.20 7.86
C ILE A 86 -4.77 1.97 8.75
N PHE A 87 -3.68 1.55 9.37
CA PHE A 87 -3.61 0.38 10.24
C PHE A 87 -3.22 0.82 11.64
N ASP A 88 -4.02 0.47 12.64
CA ASP A 88 -3.65 0.69 14.03
C ASP A 88 -2.35 -0.05 14.37
N GLU A 89 -1.43 0.57 15.11
CA GLU A 89 -0.34 -0.14 15.78
C GLU A 89 -0.93 -0.77 17.06
N ASP A 90 -0.76 -2.08 17.25
CA ASP A 90 -1.26 -2.77 18.45
C ASP A 90 -0.58 -2.25 19.73
#